data_AF-A0A9D3MS16-F1
#
_entry.id   AF-A0A9D3MS16-F1
#
_cell.length_a   1.000
_cell.length_b   1.000
_cell.length_c   1.000
_cell.angle_alpha   90.00
_cell.angle_beta   90.00
_cell.angle_gamma   90.00
#
_symmetry.space_group_name_H-M   'P 1'
#
loop_
_entity.id
_entity.type
_entity.pdbx_description
1 polymer ?
#
loop_
_entity_poly.entity_id
_entity_poly.type
_entity_poly.pdbx_seq_one_letter_code
_entity_poly.pdbx_strand_id
1 'polypeptide(L)'
;MRVDVVWLAALALTLPAVSRCDPLFVLTAPNLLRLGTREKVFVEAQEYTGQPLEVEILVKDFPAKVTEILSKSVTLSDGNNFQAVQEILVGAQAMSIALRALSSATASD
;
A
#
# COMPACT_ATOMS: atom_id res chain seq x y z
N MET A 1 47.27 -20.86 -8.47
CA MET A 1 46.50 -21.73 -7.55
C MET A 1 46.13 -21.06 -6.24
N ARG A 2 47.07 -20.45 -5.47
CA ARG A 2 46.72 -19.86 -4.15
C ARG A 2 45.93 -18.53 -4.23
N VAL A 3 46.21 -17.69 -5.23
CA VAL A 3 45.52 -16.40 -5.42
C VAL A 3 44.09 -16.56 -5.96
N ASP A 4 43.88 -17.54 -6.83
CA ASP A 4 42.56 -17.85 -7.41
C ASP A 4 41.56 -18.28 -6.33
N VAL A 5 42.03 -19.08 -5.37
CA VAL A 5 41.24 -19.51 -4.21
C VAL A 5 40.91 -18.34 -3.27
N VAL A 6 41.83 -17.37 -3.12
CA VAL A 6 41.60 -16.17 -2.30
C VAL A 6 40.56 -15.25 -2.93
N TRP A 7 40.60 -15.06 -4.26
CA TRP A 7 39.61 -14.26 -4.97
C TRP A 7 38.22 -14.91 -4.97
N LEU A 8 38.15 -16.22 -5.17
CA LEU A 8 36.89 -16.97 -5.08
C LEU A 8 36.31 -16.95 -3.66
N ALA A 9 37.16 -17.07 -2.64
CA ALA A 9 36.74 -16.96 -1.25
C ALA A 9 36.25 -15.54 -0.91
N ALA A 10 36.92 -14.50 -1.42
CA ALA A 10 36.48 -13.11 -1.24
C ALA A 10 35.13 -12.86 -1.92
N LEU A 11 34.94 -13.34 -3.16
CA LEU A 11 33.67 -13.24 -3.87
C LEU A 11 32.56 -13.99 -3.12
N ALA A 12 32.83 -15.22 -2.67
CA ALA A 12 31.94 -16.04 -1.86
C ALA A 12 31.55 -15.38 -0.54
N LEU A 13 32.45 -14.63 0.10
CA LEU A 13 32.18 -13.91 1.34
C LEU A 13 31.35 -12.64 1.13
N THR A 14 31.39 -12.04 -0.06
CA THR A 14 30.59 -10.84 -0.41
C THR A 14 29.16 -11.14 -0.84
N LEU A 15 28.89 -12.36 -1.36
CA LEU A 15 27.58 -12.80 -1.83
C LEU A 15 26.46 -12.82 -0.75
N PRO A 16 26.69 -13.34 0.48
CA PRO A 16 25.66 -13.36 1.53
C PRO A 16 25.29 -11.97 2.07
N ALA A 17 26.15 -10.96 1.87
CA ALA A 17 25.85 -9.59 2.32
C ALA A 17 24.81 -8.89 1.44
N VAL A 18 24.59 -9.38 0.22
CA VAL A 18 23.60 -8.84 -0.74
C VAL A 18 22.24 -9.53 -0.59
N SER A 19 22.17 -10.71 0.03
CA SER A 19 20.92 -11.43 0.31
C SER A 19 20.29 -10.98 1.62
N ARG A 20 20.22 -9.67 1.87
CA ARG A 20 19.37 -9.17 2.94
C ARG A 20 17.92 -9.36 2.48
N CYS A 21 17.40 -10.56 2.70
CA CYS A 21 16.07 -11.05 2.29
C CYS A 21 14.95 -10.40 3.11
N ASP A 22 15.01 -9.08 3.29
CA ASP A 22 13.94 -8.34 3.93
C ASP A 22 12.84 -8.11 2.87
N PRO A 23 11.56 -8.42 3.18
CA PRO A 23 10.48 -8.32 2.22
C PRO A 23 10.28 -6.86 1.78
N LEU A 24 10.04 -6.65 0.48
CA LEU A 24 9.82 -5.33 -0.10
C LEU A 24 8.31 -5.08 -0.29
N PHE A 25 7.79 -4.02 0.33
CA PHE A 25 6.39 -3.62 0.18
C PHE A 25 6.25 -2.52 -0.86
N VAL A 26 5.40 -2.74 -1.86
CA VAL A 26 5.18 -1.82 -2.98
C VAL A 26 3.73 -1.35 -3.00
N LEU A 27 3.55 -0.04 -3.12
CA LEU A 27 2.25 0.58 -3.38
C LEU A 27 2.37 1.44 -4.64
N THR A 28 1.56 1.12 -5.65
CA THR A 28 1.46 1.89 -6.89
C THR A 28 0.07 2.48 -7.00
N ALA A 29 0.00 3.78 -7.16
CA ALA A 29 -1.24 4.52 -7.37
C ALA A 29 -1.09 5.48 -8.56
N PRO A 30 -2.20 5.91 -9.20
CA PRO A 30 -2.17 6.95 -10.22
C PRO A 30 -1.62 8.26 -9.64
N ASN A 31 -0.91 9.02 -10.47
CA ASN A 31 -0.38 10.32 -10.08
C ASN A 31 -1.49 11.32 -9.72
N LEU A 32 -2.64 11.22 -10.40
CA LEU A 32 -3.81 12.05 -10.15
C LEU A 32 -5.01 11.16 -9.84
N LEU A 33 -5.59 11.36 -8.66
CA LEU A 33 -6.84 10.72 -8.25
C LEU A 33 -8.01 11.64 -8.59
N ARG A 34 -8.86 11.23 -9.52
CA ARG A 34 -10.04 12.01 -9.92
C ARG A 34 -11.18 11.76 -8.93
N LEU A 35 -11.87 12.83 -8.54
CA LEU A 35 -13.05 12.71 -7.70
C LEU A 35 -14.21 12.08 -8.49
N GLY A 36 -15.02 11.26 -7.81
CA GLY A 36 -16.20 10.61 -8.38
C GLY A 36 -15.91 9.50 -9.40
N THR A 37 -14.64 9.17 -9.63
CA THR A 37 -14.22 8.10 -10.55
C THR A 37 -13.59 6.95 -9.76
N ARG A 38 -13.70 5.73 -10.27
CA ARG A 38 -13.02 4.56 -9.70
C ARG A 38 -11.59 4.52 -10.23
N GLU A 39 -10.64 4.57 -9.31
CA GLU A 39 -9.22 4.47 -9.58
C GLU A 39 -8.68 3.15 -9.04
N LYS A 40 -7.65 2.60 -9.67
CA LYS A 40 -7.03 1.33 -9.25
C LYS A 40 -5.71 1.60 -8.54
N VAL A 41 -5.54 0.97 -7.38
CA VAL A 41 -4.29 0.97 -6.61
C VAL A 41 -3.77 -0.45 -6.58
N PHE A 42 -2.48 -0.63 -6.79
CA PHE A 42 -1.80 -1.91 -6.70
C PHE A 42 -0.96 -1.95 -5.43
N VAL A 43 -1.06 -3.05 -4.69
CA VAL A 43 -0.28 -3.32 -3.49
C VAL A 43 0.34 -4.70 -3.59
N GLU A 44 1.58 -4.82 -3.16
CA GLU A 44 2.36 -6.05 -3.24
C GLU A 44 3.34 -6.16 -2.07
N ALA A 45 3.55 -7.39 -1.60
CA ALA A 45 4.66 -7.74 -0.72
C ALA A 45 5.58 -8.74 -1.44
N GLN A 46 6.75 -8.27 -1.88
CA GLN A 46 7.75 -9.05 -2.60
C GLN A 46 8.63 -9.82 -1.62
N GLU A 47 8.95 -11.07 -2.00
CA GLU A 47 9.76 -11.99 -1.20
C GLU A 47 9.21 -12.23 0.22
N TYR A 48 7.92 -11.97 0.44
CA TYR A 48 7.25 -12.19 1.71
C TYR A 48 6.82 -13.65 1.84
N THR A 49 7.28 -14.32 2.91
CA THR A 49 7.02 -15.75 3.18
C THR A 49 6.29 -15.98 4.50
N GLY A 50 5.68 -14.92 5.05
CA GLY A 50 4.95 -14.96 6.31
C GLY A 50 3.50 -15.44 6.20
N GLN A 51 2.75 -15.22 7.28
CA GLN A 51 1.31 -15.47 7.32
C GLN A 51 0.54 -14.48 6.44
N PRO A 52 -0.73 -14.74 6.07
CA PRO A 52 -1.54 -13.77 5.34
C PRO A 52 -1.47 -12.36 5.97
N LEU A 53 -1.11 -11.38 5.15
CA LEU A 53 -0.90 -10.00 5.56
C LEU A 53 -2.17 -9.19 5.29
N GLU A 54 -2.73 -8.60 6.34
CA GLU A 54 -3.83 -7.65 6.22
C GLU A 54 -3.24 -6.25 5.95
N VAL A 55 -3.60 -5.67 4.80
CA VAL A 55 -3.13 -4.37 4.35
C VAL A 55 -4.31 -3.41 4.32
N GLU A 56 -4.16 -2.27 5.01
CA GLU A 56 -5.13 -1.19 5.01
C GLU A 56 -4.66 -0.04 4.10
N ILE A 57 -5.49 0.30 3.11
CA ILE A 57 -5.27 1.40 2.17
C ILE A 57 -6.12 2.59 2.62
N LEU A 58 -5.44 3.67 3.05
CA LEU A 58 -6.05 4.87 3.60
C LEU A 58 -5.87 6.07 2.67
N VAL A 59 -6.95 6.80 2.41
CA VAL A 59 -6.91 8.13 1.80
C VAL A 59 -7.29 9.14 2.88
N LYS A 60 -6.39 10.08 3.17
CA LYS A 60 -6.59 11.13 4.18
C LYS A 60 -6.52 12.51 3.55
N ASP A 61 -7.06 13.51 4.23
CA ASP A 61 -6.89 14.91 3.84
C ASP A 61 -5.41 15.35 3.95
N PHE A 62 -5.03 16.31 3.12
CA PHE A 62 -3.70 16.92 3.14
C PHE A 62 -3.85 18.43 3.40
N PRO A 63 -2.99 19.05 4.23
CA PRO A 63 -1.79 18.48 4.86
C PRO A 63 -2.02 17.83 6.22
N ALA A 64 -3.16 18.07 6.87
CA ALA A 64 -3.35 17.75 8.29
C ALA A 64 -3.51 16.25 8.58
N LYS A 65 -3.98 15.45 7.61
CA LYS A 65 -4.17 13.98 7.73
C LYS A 65 -5.08 13.57 8.90
N VAL A 66 -6.03 14.42 9.26
CA VAL A 66 -6.96 14.23 10.39
C VAL A 66 -8.20 13.45 9.92
N THR A 67 -8.70 13.77 8.74
CA THR A 67 -9.91 13.20 8.17
C THR A 67 -9.56 12.02 7.27
N GLU A 68 -10.09 10.85 7.62
CA GLU A 68 -10.09 9.70 6.74
C GLU A 68 -11.21 9.84 5.70
N ILE A 69 -10.82 9.93 4.43
CA ILE A 69 -11.73 10.07 3.29
C ILE A 69 -12.18 8.69 2.80
N LEU A 70 -11.29 7.69 2.89
CA LEU A 70 -11.52 6.31 2.48
C LEU A 70 -10.60 5.36 3.27
N SER A 71 -11.15 4.24 3.74
CA SER A 71 -10.39 3.06 4.13
C SER A 71 -10.85 1.84 3.33
N LYS A 72 -9.89 1.01 2.92
CA LYS A 72 -10.09 -0.28 2.28
C LYS A 72 -9.07 -1.29 2.79
N SER A 73 -9.55 -2.44 3.23
CA SER A 73 -8.68 -3.55 3.63
C SER A 73 -8.58 -4.58 2.52
N VAL A 74 -7.38 -5.15 2.36
CA VAL A 74 -7.11 -6.27 1.46
C VAL A 74 -6.19 -7.26 2.14
N THR A 75 -6.44 -8.55 1.93
CA THR A 75 -5.58 -9.62 2.46
C THR A 75 -4.64 -10.11 1.37
N LEU A 76 -3.34 -10.00 1.62
CA LEU A 76 -2.27 -10.56 0.80
C LEU A 76 -1.92 -11.94 1.35
N SER A 77 -2.01 -12.97 0.53
CA SER A 77 -1.80 -14.36 0.91
C SER A 77 -1.13 -15.13 -0.21
N ASP A 78 -0.69 -16.35 0.06
CA ASP A 78 -0.11 -17.22 -0.95
C ASP A 78 -1.07 -17.43 -2.15
N GLY A 79 -2.38 -17.49 -1.90
CA GLY A 79 -3.40 -17.65 -2.94
C GLY A 79 -3.50 -16.49 -3.94
N ASN A 80 -3.00 -15.30 -3.60
CA ASN A 80 -2.90 -14.17 -4.51
C ASN A 80 -1.45 -13.73 -4.73
N ASN A 81 -0.46 -14.59 -4.49
CA ASN A 81 0.98 -14.29 -4.59
C ASN A 81 1.38 -13.01 -3.82
N PHE A 82 0.72 -12.74 -2.70
CA PHE A 82 0.89 -11.52 -1.91
C PHE A 82 0.75 -10.21 -2.71
N GLN A 83 -0.13 -10.19 -3.71
CA GLN A 83 -0.42 -9.01 -4.53
C GLN A 83 -1.93 -8.80 -4.70
N ALA A 84 -2.34 -7.54 -4.79
CA ALA A 84 -3.73 -7.18 -5.05
C ALA A 84 -3.88 -5.85 -5.78
N VAL A 85 -4.89 -5.78 -6.65
CA VAL A 85 -5.37 -4.52 -7.23
C VAL A 85 -6.69 -4.15 -6.55
N GLN A 86 -6.72 -3.02 -5.87
CA GLN A 86 -7.89 -2.51 -5.18
C GLN A 86 -8.47 -1.31 -5.92
N GLU A 87 -9.78 -1.34 -6.19
CA GLU A 87 -10.51 -0.17 -6.68
C GLU A 87 -10.89 0.75 -5.51
N ILE A 88 -10.58 2.04 -5.67
CA ILE A 88 -10.90 3.12 -4.74
C ILE A 88 -11.74 4.19 -5.45
N LEU A 89 -12.63 4.85 -4.71
CA LEU A 89 -13.46 5.93 -5.24
C LEU A 89 -13.46 7.08 -4.26
N VAL A 90 -12.72 8.14 -4.58
CA VAL A 90 -12.63 9.35 -3.76
C VAL A 90 -13.78 10.26 -4.16
N GLY A 91 -14.68 10.60 -3.23
CA GLY A 91 -15.75 11.58 -3.49
C GLY A 91 -17.17 11.15 -3.13
N ALA A 92 -17.48 9.85 -3.06
CA ALA A 92 -18.80 9.43 -2.57
C ALA A 92 -18.98 9.72 -1.06
N GLN A 93 -17.90 9.60 -0.27
CA GLN A 93 -17.94 9.90 1.16
C GLN A 93 -17.83 11.40 1.46
N ALA A 94 -17.11 12.17 0.64
CA ALA A 94 -17.04 13.63 0.78
C ALA A 94 -18.42 14.29 0.54
N MET A 95 -19.19 13.78 -0.43
CA MET A 95 -20.58 14.21 -0.65
C MET A 95 -21.48 13.81 0.52
N SER A 96 -21.33 12.60 1.08
CA SER A 96 -22.10 12.13 2.25
C SER A 96 -21.82 12.97 3.51
N ILE A 97 -20.56 13.34 3.75
CA ILE A 97 -20.17 14.19 4.90
C ILE A 97 -20.72 15.60 4.73
N ALA A 98 -20.60 16.21 3.54
CA ALA A 98 -21.17 17.52 3.28
C ALA A 98 -22.70 17.53 3.41
N LEU A 99 -23.38 16.50 2.92
CA LEU A 99 -24.83 16.35 3.04
C LEU A 99 -25.29 16.14 4.48
N ARG A 100 -24.52 15.38 5.29
CA ARG A 100 -24.77 15.20 6.72
C ARG A 100 -24.54 16.49 7.52
N ALA A 101 -23.49 17.25 7.21
CA ALA A 101 -23.21 18.52 7.86
C ALA A 101 -24.29 19.58 7.55
N LEU A 102 -24.79 19.62 6.31
CA LEU A 102 -25.90 20.48 5.91
C LEU A 102 -27.22 20.04 6.56
N SER A 103 -27.49 18.73 6.68
CA SER A 103 -28.66 18.20 7.37
C SER A 103 -28.67 18.47 8.88
N SER A 104 -27.50 18.52 9.53
CA SER A 104 -27.41 18.86 10.96
C SER A 104 -27.60 20.34 11.26
N ALA A 105 -27.40 21.22 10.26
CA ALA A 105 -27.60 22.66 10.42
C ALA A 105 -29.08 23.10 10.30
N THR A 106 -29.94 22.26 9.72
CA THR A 106 -31.37 22.57 9.51
C THR A 106 -32.31 21.91 10.52
N ALA A 107 -31.78 21.22 11.53
CA ALA A 107 -32.56 20.51 12.56
C ALA A 107 -32.55 21.22 13.94
N SER A 108 -32.10 22.47 13.99
CA SER A 108 -32.13 23.32 15.17
C SER A 108 -33.04 24.53 14.93
N ASP A 109 -34.35 24.26 14.79
CA ASP A 109 -35.43 25.23 15.05
C ASP A 109 -36.65 24.46 15.59
#